data_AF-A0AAI9PK63-F1
#
_entry.id   AF-A0AAI9PK63-F1
#
_cell.length_a   1.000
_cell.length_b   1.000
_cell.length_c   1.000
_cell.angle_alpha   90.00
_cell.angle_beta   90.00
_cell.angle_gamma   90.00
#
_symmetry.space_group_name_H-M   'P 1'
#
loop_
_entity.id
_entity.type
_entity.pdbx_description
1 polymer ?
#
loop_
_entity_poly.entity_id
_entity_poly.type
_entity_poly.pdbx_seq_one_letter_code
_entity_poly.pdbx_strand_id
1 'polypeptide(L)'
;MPAYQPASILLEAHYFGDDAEMLRLPCASVTVQSGAILVDGVEIRHLHALRWTPDYLSFSDGGDHHRYPVSRPAVIGPQAARFALL
;
A
#
# COMPACT_ATOMS: atom_id res chain seq x y z
N MET A 1 7.45 11.65 -12.08
CA MET A 1 7.01 10.65 -11.08
C MET A 1 5.53 10.41 -11.33
N PRO A 2 5.07 9.17 -11.55
CA PRO A 2 3.65 8.92 -11.74
C PRO A 2 2.93 9.06 -10.39
N ALA A 3 1.95 9.97 -10.37
CA ALA A 3 0.97 10.10 -9.32
C ALA A 3 -0.35 9.54 -9.85
N TYR A 4 -0.93 8.60 -9.11
CA TYR A 4 -2.16 7.90 -9.41
C TYR A 4 -3.25 8.36 -8.44
N GLN A 5 -4.51 8.27 -8.86
CA GLN A 5 -5.67 8.60 -8.02
C GLN A 5 -6.60 7.39 -7.84
N PRO A 6 -6.09 6.24 -7.32
CA PRO A 6 -6.92 5.08 -7.10
C PRO A 6 -7.89 5.31 -5.94
N ALA A 7 -9.08 4.69 -6.01
CA ALA A 7 -10.04 4.73 -4.90
C ALA A 7 -9.55 4.00 -3.64
N SER A 8 -8.65 3.02 -3.79
CA SER A 8 -8.08 2.25 -2.68
C SER A 8 -6.77 1.57 -3.05
N ILE A 9 -5.97 1.26 -2.03
CA ILE A 9 -4.87 0.31 -2.09
C ILE A 9 -5.27 -1.02 -1.45
N LEU A 10 -4.65 -2.10 -1.90
CA LEU A 10 -4.70 -3.43 -1.29
C LEU A 10 -3.31 -3.79 -0.79
N LEU A 11 -3.21 -4.12 0.49
CA LEU A 11 -2.03 -4.69 1.11
C LEU A 11 -2.21 -6.20 1.18
N GLU A 12 -1.19 -6.96 0.81
CA GLU A 12 -1.22 -8.42 0.78
C GLU A 12 0.04 -8.98 1.44
N ALA A 13 -0.11 -10.02 2.26
CA ALA A 13 0.99 -10.86 2.71
C ALA A 13 0.67 -12.32 2.40
N HIS A 14 1.60 -13.02 1.74
CA HIS A 14 1.41 -14.41 1.32
C HIS A 14 2.25 -15.33 2.21
N TYR A 15 1.60 -16.32 2.81
CA TYR A 15 2.27 -17.32 3.65
C TYR A 15 2.50 -18.62 2.87
N PHE A 16 3.15 -19.58 3.51
CA PHE A 16 3.33 -20.91 2.90
C PHE A 16 1.96 -21.56 2.61
N GLY A 17 1.79 -22.05 1.38
CA GLY A 17 0.53 -22.61 0.90
C GLY A 17 -0.33 -21.55 0.19
N ASP A 18 -1.65 -21.63 0.38
CA ASP A 18 -2.63 -20.70 -0.21
C ASP A 18 -3.16 -19.66 0.80
N ASP A 19 -2.50 -19.54 1.97
CA ASP A 19 -2.95 -18.63 3.02
C ASP A 19 -2.40 -17.21 2.80
N ALA A 20 -3.28 -16.21 2.91
CA ALA A 20 -2.92 -14.82 2.65
C ALA A 20 -3.70 -13.87 3.54
N GLU A 21 -3.02 -12.84 4.03
CA GLU A 21 -3.63 -11.73 4.73
C GLU A 21 -3.81 -10.57 3.76
N MET A 22 -5.03 -10.02 3.72
CA MET A 22 -5.39 -8.95 2.78
C MET A 22 -6.08 -7.82 3.52
N LEU A 23 -5.64 -6.59 3.27
CA LEU A 23 -6.26 -5.38 3.82
C LEU A 23 -6.43 -4.34 2.72
N ARG A 24 -7.69 -4.00 2.41
CA ARG A 24 -8.03 -2.92 1.49
C ARG A 24 -8.28 -1.64 2.26
N LEU A 25 -7.61 -0.56 1.86
CA LEU A 25 -7.74 0.75 2.48
C LEU A 25 -8.08 1.80 1.42
N PRO A 26 -9.10 2.64 1.66
CA PRO A 26 -9.29 3.85 0.87
C PRO A 26 -8.03 4.73 0.92
N CYS A 27 -7.76 5.42 -0.18
CA CYS A 27 -6.69 6.41 -0.29
C CYS A 27 -7.12 7.53 -1.23
N ALA A 28 -6.47 8.69 -1.11
CA ALA A 28 -6.68 9.82 -2.01
C ALA A 28 -5.75 9.78 -3.22
N SER A 29 -4.49 9.36 -3.01
CA SER A 29 -3.50 9.29 -4.07
C SER A 29 -2.37 8.33 -3.73
N VAL A 30 -1.74 7.82 -4.78
CA VAL A 30 -0.54 6.99 -4.68
C VAL A 30 0.54 7.59 -5.56
N THR A 31 1.70 7.88 -4.99
CA THR A 31 2.88 8.35 -5.75
C THR A 31 3.97 7.31 -5.70
N VAL A 32 4.40 6.83 -6.87
CA VAL A 32 5.54 5.91 -6.97
C VAL A 32 6.80 6.71 -7.27
N GLN A 33 7.77 6.62 -6.35
CA GLN A 33 9.05 7.34 -6.40
C GLN A 33 10.21 6.35 -6.32
N SER A 34 11.42 6.77 -6.69
CA SER A 34 12.61 5.90 -6.68
C SER A 34 12.83 5.27 -5.31
N GLY A 35 12.47 3.98 -5.18
CA GLY A 35 12.63 3.16 -3.98
C GLY A 35 11.47 3.21 -2.97
N ALA A 36 10.37 3.92 -3.24
CA ALA A 36 9.23 3.95 -2.33
C ALA A 36 7.89 4.28 -3.00
N ILE A 37 6.82 3.84 -2.35
CA ILE A 37 5.45 4.25 -2.64
C ILE A 37 4.97 5.14 -1.50
N LEU A 38 4.47 6.31 -1.83
CA LEU A 38 3.77 7.19 -0.90
C LEU A 38 2.27 7.04 -1.14
N VAL A 39 1.51 6.83 -0.07
CA VAL A 39 0.05 6.73 -0.10
C VAL A 39 -0.51 7.80 0.82
N ASP A 40 -1.31 8.69 0.26
CA ASP A 40 -1.99 9.77 0.98
C ASP A 40 -3.49 9.47 1.12
N GLY A 41 -4.12 10.07 2.13
CA GLY A 41 -5.54 9.86 2.44
C GLY A 41 -5.85 8.49 3.05
N VAL A 42 -4.84 7.78 3.58
CA VAL A 42 -5.01 6.48 4.22
C VAL A 42 -5.27 6.63 5.72
N GLU A 43 -6.22 5.86 6.25
CA GLU A 43 -6.50 5.85 7.68
C GLU A 43 -5.42 5.10 8.48
N ILE A 44 -4.54 5.87 9.11
CA ILE A 44 -3.35 5.36 9.84
C ILE A 44 -3.68 4.37 10.96
N ARG A 45 -4.86 4.48 11.59
CA ARG A 45 -5.32 3.51 12.60
C ARG A 45 -5.30 2.07 12.10
N HIS A 46 -5.64 1.85 10.83
CA HIS A 46 -5.62 0.51 10.23
C HIS A 46 -4.19 0.02 10.01
N LEU A 47 -3.27 0.93 9.64
CA LEU A 47 -1.86 0.61 9.51
C LEU A 47 -1.20 0.30 10.86
N HIS A 48 -1.59 1.00 11.93
CA HIS A 48 -1.12 0.68 13.29
C HIS A 48 -1.69 -0.63 13.83
N ALA A 49 -2.89 -1.02 13.39
CA ALA A 49 -3.52 -2.28 13.77
C ALA A 49 -2.99 -3.50 12.99
N LEU A 50 -2.13 -3.29 11.96
CA LEU A 50 -1.51 -4.39 11.21
C LEU A 50 -0.67 -5.26 12.14
N ARG A 51 -1.04 -6.54 12.23
CA ARG A 51 -0.30 -7.58 12.97
C ARG A 51 0.71 -8.33 12.10
N TRP A 52 0.72 -8.03 10.81
CA TRP A 52 1.54 -8.66 9.78
C TRP A 52 2.24 -7.58 8.94
N THR A 53 3.23 -8.00 8.14
CA THR A 53 3.97 -7.10 7.25
C THR A 53 3.53 -7.37 5.82
N PRO A 54 3.05 -6.36 5.06
CA PRO A 54 2.70 -6.57 3.66
C PRO A 54 3.93 -6.92 2.82
N ASP A 55 3.77 -7.90 1.95
CA ASP A 55 4.74 -8.25 0.90
C ASP A 55 4.45 -7.49 -0.39
N TYR A 56 3.17 -7.18 -0.64
CA TYR A 56 2.72 -6.47 -1.83
C TYR A 56 1.76 -5.34 -1.48
N LEU A 57 1.87 -4.27 -2.27
CA LEU A 57 0.90 -3.20 -2.35
C LEU A 57 0.39 -3.15 -3.80
N SER A 58 -0.92 -3.24 -3.97
CA SER A 58 -1.56 -3.13 -5.28
C SER A 58 -2.69 -2.10 -5.32
N PHE A 59 -2.95 -1.55 -6.49
CA PHE A 59 -4.05 -0.62 -6.75
C PHE A 59 -4.42 -0.63 -8.23
N SER A 60 -5.61 -0.14 -8.55
CA SER A 60 -6.06 0.01 -9.93
C SER A 60 -6.30 1.48 -10.23
N ASP A 61 -5.76 1.96 -11.36
CA ASP A 61 -5.97 3.32 -11.85
C ASP A 61 -6.09 3.28 -13.38
N GLY A 62 -7.06 4.00 -13.94
CA GLY A 62 -7.23 4.07 -15.40
C GLY A 62 -7.46 2.73 -16.13
N GLY A 63 -7.84 1.65 -15.43
CA GLY A 63 -7.97 0.29 -16.00
C GLY A 63 -6.71 -0.56 -15.89
N ASP A 64 -5.58 0.03 -15.51
CA ASP A 64 -4.34 -0.69 -15.22
C ASP A 64 -4.33 -1.16 -13.76
N HIS A 65 -3.80 -2.37 -13.54
CA HIS A 65 -3.55 -2.90 -12.20
C HIS A 65 -2.06 -2.84 -11.90
N HIS A 66 -1.70 -2.02 -10.92
CA HIS A 66 -0.34 -1.89 -10.45
C HIS A 66 -0.14 -2.74 -9.20
N ARG A 67 0.95 -3.52 -9.15
CA ARG A 67 1.33 -4.33 -8.00
C ARG A 67 2.83 -4.23 -7.79
N TYR A 68 3.22 -3.87 -6.58
CA TYR A 68 4.62 -3.64 -6.22
C TYR A 68 4.99 -4.45 -4.99
N PRO A 69 6.16 -5.12 -4.98
CA PRO A 69 6.70 -5.68 -3.75
C PRO A 69 7.11 -4.55 -2.82
N VAL A 70 6.71 -4.65 -1.56
CA VAL A 70 6.95 -3.62 -0.55
C VAL A 70 7.41 -4.21 0.77
N SER A 71 7.91 -3.34 1.63
CA SER A 71 8.18 -3.64 3.03
C SER A 71 7.19 -2.94 3.96
N ARG A 72 7.40 -3.11 5.28
CA ARG A 72 6.56 -2.54 6.33
C ARG A 72 6.29 -1.04 6.11
N PRO A 73 5.02 -0.59 6.19
CA PRO A 73 4.70 0.82 6.11
C PRO A 73 5.35 1.62 7.24
N ALA A 74 5.88 2.79 6.89
CA ALA A 74 6.22 3.85 7.83
C ALA A 74 5.14 4.94 7.76
N VAL A 75 4.58 5.31 8.92
CA VAL A 75 3.68 6.45 9.02
C VAL A 75 4.49 7.74 8.95
N ILE A 76 4.20 8.59 7.97
CA ILE A 76 4.95 9.84 7.72
C ILE A 76 4.09 11.10 7.89
N GLY A 77 2.82 10.95 8.24
CA GLY A 77 1.88 12.04 8.48
C GLY A 77 0.54 11.52 9.00
N PRO A 78 -0.42 12.42 9.28
CA PRO A 78 -1.71 12.05 9.89
C PRO A 78 -2.59 11.16 9.00
N GLN A 79 -2.40 11.23 7.67
CA GLN A 79 -3.09 10.39 6.68
C GLN A 79 -2.15 9.96 5.56
N ALA A 80 -0.86 9.82 5.86
CA ALA A 80 0.17 9.52 4.87
C ALA A 80 1.08 8.38 5.35
N ALA A 81 1.32 7.43 4.46
CA ALA A 81 2.19 6.29 4.70
C ALA A 81 3.20 6.12 3.57
N ARG A 82 4.40 5.66 3.93
CA ARG A 82 5.49 5.34 3.02
C ARG A 82 5.77 3.84 3.08
N PHE A 83 5.82 3.21 1.92
CA PHE A 83 6.19 1.82 1.74
C PHE A 83 7.51 1.77 0.96
N ALA A 84 8.56 1.14 1.50
CA ALA A 84 9.79 0.98 0.75
C ALA A 84 9.62 -0.15 -0.28
N LEU A 85 10.06 0.08 -1.52
CA LEU A 85 10.05 -0.92 -2.59
C LEU A 85 11.16 -1.96 -2.35
N LEU A 86 10.91 -3.20 -2.76
CA LEU A 86 11.86 -4.32 -2.71
C LEU A 86 12.31 -4.75 -4.11
#